data_AF-A0A175VQT0-F1
#
_entry.id   AF-A0A175VQT0-F1
#
_cell.length_a   1.000
_cell.length_b   1.000
_cell.length_c   1.000
_cell.angle_alpha   90.00
_cell.angle_beta   90.00
_cell.angle_gamma   90.00
#
_symmetry.space_group_name_H-M   'P 1'
#
loop_
_entity.id
_entity.type
_entity.pdbx_description
1 polymer ?
#
loop_
_entity_poly.entity_id
_entity_poly.type
_entity_poly.pdbx_seq_one_letter_code
_entity_poly.pdbx_strand_id
1 'polypeptide(L)'
;MGKARQFLAARVYQTAEHHIQSSRDSARVTPAIPAPWVEAVRLIPPAEVLTRTYPVQHTKPKPMRHGGRQAPNIYRPTRIVHPEDRLRQEFYRDHPWELARPKLVLELDGQDARMRDWSKGLRQPGMKLSGEK
;
A
#
# COMPACT_ATOMS: atom_id res chain seq x y z
N MET A 1 -31.53 1.95 -3.04
CA MET A 1 -31.23 1.30 -1.74
C MET A 1 -30.00 0.42 -1.92
N GLY A 2 -28.96 0.59 -1.09
CA GLY A 2 -27.67 -0.08 -1.28
C GLY A 2 -27.79 -1.61 -1.20
N LYS A 3 -27.63 -2.29 -2.34
CA LYS A 3 -27.59 -3.76 -2.45
C LYS A 3 -26.24 -4.34 -1.99
N ALA A 4 -25.70 -3.85 -0.88
CA ALA A 4 -24.42 -4.32 -0.36
C ALA A 4 -24.65 -5.39 0.72
N ARG A 5 -23.97 -6.54 0.61
CA ARG A 5 -23.91 -7.53 1.70
C ARG A 5 -23.28 -6.87 2.93
N GLN A 6 -23.87 -7.07 4.10
CA GLN A 6 -23.29 -6.60 5.35
C GLN A 6 -22.15 -7.54 5.75
N PHE A 7 -20.91 -7.03 5.77
CA PHE A 7 -19.73 -7.77 6.22
C PHE A 7 -19.35 -7.33 7.64
N LEU A 8 -19.34 -8.26 8.58
CA LEU A 8 -18.98 -8.04 9.98
C LEU A 8 -17.59 -8.61 10.33
N ALA A 9 -16.70 -8.69 9.34
CA ALA A 9 -15.39 -9.34 9.49
C ALA A 9 -14.53 -8.78 10.63
N ALA A 10 -14.60 -7.47 10.89
CA ALA A 10 -13.86 -6.83 11.99
C ALA A 10 -14.43 -7.14 13.39
N ARG A 11 -15.66 -7.65 13.49
CA ARG A 11 -16.37 -7.91 14.76
C ARG A 11 -16.46 -9.40 15.12
N VAL A 12 -15.78 -10.28 14.38
CA VAL A 12 -15.84 -11.74 14.59
C VAL A 12 -15.48 -12.15 16.02
N TYR A 13 -14.49 -11.48 16.62
CA TYR A 13 -14.09 -11.71 18.01
C TYR A 13 -15.23 -11.39 18.99
N GLN A 14 -15.84 -10.20 18.85
CA GLN A 14 -16.96 -9.77 19.70
C GLN A 14 -18.14 -10.74 19.59
N THR A 15 -18.49 -11.16 18.36
CA THR A 15 -19.59 -12.11 18.14
C THR A 15 -19.30 -13.49 18.74
N ALA A 16 -18.05 -13.97 18.66
CA ALA A 16 -17.65 -15.24 19.25
C ALA A 16 -17.62 -15.17 20.79
N GLU A 17 -17.13 -14.06 21.34
CA GLU A 17 -17.11 -13.82 22.79
C GLU A 17 -18.53 -13.81 23.37
N HIS A 18 -19.46 -13.10 22.72
CA HIS A 18 -20.87 -13.12 23.11
C HIS A 18 -21.49 -14.53 23.05
N HIS A 19 -21.16 -15.33 22.03
CA HIS A 19 -21.64 -16.70 21.92
C HIS A 19 -21.09 -17.62 23.02
N ILE A 20 -19.81 -17.44 23.40
CA ILE A 20 -19.19 -18.19 24.49
C ILE A 20 -19.81 -17.80 25.84
N GLN A 21 -20.04 -16.50 26.07
CA GLN A 21 -20.67 -16.00 27.28
C GLN A 21 -22.10 -16.54 27.43
N SER A 22 -22.93 -16.46 26.39
CA SER A 22 -24.31 -16.99 26.44
C SER A 22 -24.38 -18.51 26.63
N SER A 23 -23.38 -19.24 26.12
CA SER A 23 -23.27 -20.68 26.31
C SER A 23 -22.92 -21.05 27.76
N ARG A 24 -22.20 -20.20 28.50
CA ARG A 24 -21.83 -20.44 29.90
C ARG A 24 -23.02 -20.31 30.85
N ASP A 25 -23.95 -19.39 30.56
CA ASP A 25 -25.14 -19.17 31.39
C ASP A 25 -26.18 -20.30 31.23
N SER A 26 -26.10 -21.04 30.12
CA SER A 26 -26.99 -22.17 29.83
C SER A 26 -26.48 -23.45 30.52
N ALA A 27 -26.91 -23.70 31.76
CA ALA A 27 -26.53 -24.83 32.61
C ALA A 27 -26.73 -26.26 32.04
N ARG A 28 -27.21 -26.40 30.79
CA ARG A 28 -27.46 -27.69 30.11
C ARG A 28 -26.51 -27.98 28.93
N VAL A 29 -25.60 -27.08 28.59
CA VAL A 29 -24.71 -27.23 27.41
C VAL A 29 -23.27 -27.40 27.88
N THR A 30 -22.57 -28.43 27.37
CA THR A 30 -21.13 -28.63 27.59
C THR A 30 -20.38 -27.32 27.35
N PRO A 31 -19.41 -26.92 28.20
CA PRO A 31 -18.71 -25.65 28.06
C PRO A 31 -18.12 -25.55 26.64
N ALA A 32 -18.56 -24.53 25.90
CA ALA A 32 -18.07 -24.29 24.54
C ALA A 32 -16.57 -24.04 24.61
N ILE A 33 -15.77 -25.01 24.17
CA ILE A 33 -14.32 -24.84 24.01
C ILE A 33 -14.14 -23.73 22.96
N PRO A 34 -13.53 -22.59 23.32
CA PRO A 34 -13.34 -21.51 22.37
C PRO A 34 -12.50 -22.03 21.20
N ALA A 35 -12.91 -21.68 19.98
CA ALA A 35 -12.11 -22.04 18.81
C ALA A 35 -10.70 -21.44 18.97
N PRO A 36 -9.62 -22.16 18.62
CA PRO A 36 -8.24 -21.72 18.86
C PRO A 36 -7.92 -20.31 18.32
N TRP A 37 -8.59 -19.90 17.24
CA TRP A 37 -8.41 -18.57 16.65
C TRP A 37 -8.93 -17.41 17.51
N VAL A 38 -9.87 -17.64 18.44
CA VAL A 38 -10.48 -16.58 19.27
C VAL A 38 -9.41 -15.92 20.14
N GLU A 39 -8.56 -16.72 20.79
CA GLU A 39 -7.45 -16.20 21.61
C GLU A 39 -6.38 -15.52 20.73
N ALA A 40 -6.11 -16.05 19.53
CA ALA A 40 -5.19 -15.41 18.59
C ALA A 40 -5.66 -14.01 18.16
N VAL A 41 -6.95 -13.83 17.85
CA VAL A 41 -7.52 -12.52 17.48
C VAL A 41 -7.62 -11.58 18.69
N ARG A 42 -7.80 -12.11 19.90
CA ARG A 42 -7.73 -11.31 21.14
C ARG A 42 -6.35 -10.69 21.34
N LEU A 43 -5.30 -11.48 21.12
CA LEU A 43 -3.91 -11.04 21.25
C LEU A 43 -3.46 -10.14 20.08
N ILE A 44 -4.06 -10.31 18.91
CA ILE A 44 -3.75 -9.55 17.69
C ILE A 44 -5.06 -8.96 17.15
N PRO A 45 -5.53 -7.83 17.70
CA PRO A 45 -6.76 -7.20 17.26
C PRO A 45 -6.63 -6.68 15.81
N PRO A 46 -7.74 -6.65 15.05
CA PRO A 46 -7.73 -6.07 13.71
C PRO A 46 -7.41 -4.58 13.75
N ALA A 47 -6.71 -4.08 12.73
CA ALA A 47 -6.40 -2.66 12.59
C ALA A 47 -7.65 -1.82 12.28
N GLU A 48 -7.57 -0.51 12.51
CA GLU A 48 -8.57 0.45 12.07
C GLU A 48 -8.66 0.46 10.53
N VAL A 49 -9.86 0.28 10.01
CA VAL A 49 -10.15 0.28 8.57
C VAL A 49 -11.20 1.33 8.25
N LEU A 50 -11.29 1.73 6.97
CA LEU A 50 -12.29 2.68 6.45
C LEU A 50 -12.15 4.14 6.92
N THR A 51 -11.06 4.50 7.59
CA THR A 51 -10.73 5.88 7.92
C THR A 51 -9.94 6.54 6.79
N ARG A 52 -10.42 7.70 6.30
CA ARG A 52 -9.73 8.48 5.26
C ARG A 52 -8.69 9.41 5.91
N THR A 53 -7.43 9.03 5.82
CA THR A 53 -6.30 9.83 6.36
C THR A 53 -5.80 10.86 5.35
N TYR A 54 -5.06 11.86 5.84
CA TYR A 54 -4.35 12.80 4.96
C TYR A 54 -3.12 12.10 4.35
N PRO A 55 -3.04 11.98 3.01
CA PRO A 55 -1.98 11.23 2.35
C PRO A 55 -0.66 12.02 2.31
N VAL A 56 0.45 11.29 2.16
CA VAL A 56 1.78 11.86 1.91
C VAL A 56 1.73 12.73 0.64
N GLN A 57 2.34 13.93 0.74
CA GLN A 57 2.44 14.88 -0.36
C GLN A 57 3.80 14.73 -1.05
N HIS A 58 3.82 14.09 -2.23
CA HIS A 58 5.05 13.91 -3.02
C HIS A 58 5.49 15.18 -3.77
N THR A 59 4.60 16.18 -3.84
CA THR A 59 4.86 17.50 -4.43
C THR A 59 4.28 18.58 -3.52
N LYS A 60 4.85 19.80 -3.56
CA LYS A 60 4.37 20.90 -2.74
C LYS A 60 2.92 21.24 -3.14
N PRO A 61 1.95 21.22 -2.21
CA PRO A 61 0.57 21.58 -2.54
C PRO A 61 0.53 23.04 -2.98
N LYS A 62 -0.33 23.35 -3.97
CA LYS A 62 -0.52 24.72 -4.43
C LYS A 62 -1.06 25.56 -3.25
N PRO A 63 -0.54 26.79 -3.03
CA PRO A 63 -1.05 27.64 -1.98
C PRO A 63 -2.54 27.90 -2.21
N MET A 64 -3.32 27.88 -1.13
CA MET A 64 -4.73 28.25 -1.21
C MET A 64 -4.81 29.73 -1.61
N ARG A 65 -5.61 30.03 -2.64
CA ARG A 65 -5.88 31.42 -3.01
C ARG A 65 -6.59 32.09 -1.82
N HIS A 66 -6.17 33.28 -1.43
CA HIS A 66 -6.88 34.06 -0.40
C HIS A 66 -8.36 34.19 -0.77
N GLY A 67 -9.26 33.82 0.15
CA GLY A 67 -10.71 33.80 -0.05
C GLY A 67 -11.28 32.58 -0.79
N GLY A 68 -10.45 31.57 -1.11
CA GLY A 68 -10.89 30.35 -1.80
C GLY A 68 -11.52 29.30 -0.88
N ARG A 69 -12.48 28.53 -1.43
CA ARG A 69 -13.01 27.31 -0.78
C ARG A 69 -11.89 26.29 -0.53
N GLN A 70 -12.07 25.43 0.47
CA GLN A 70 -11.18 24.29 0.74
C GLN A 70 -10.89 23.52 -0.55
N ALA A 71 -9.62 23.17 -0.77
CA ALA A 71 -9.21 22.48 -1.98
C ALA A 71 -9.96 21.13 -2.10
N PRO A 72 -10.51 20.77 -3.27
CA PRO A 72 -11.03 19.42 -3.46
C PRO A 72 -9.88 18.41 -3.38
N ASN A 73 -10.19 17.16 -3.02
CA ASN A 73 -9.25 16.02 -3.03
C ASN A 73 -8.15 16.03 -1.95
N ILE A 74 -8.39 16.63 -0.78
CA ILE A 74 -7.44 16.63 0.36
C ILE A 74 -7.07 15.20 0.80
N TYR A 75 -8.02 14.26 0.75
CA TYR A 75 -7.80 12.86 1.13
C TYR A 75 -7.35 11.96 -0.04
N ARG A 76 -7.00 12.54 -1.20
CA ARG A 76 -6.60 11.77 -2.39
C ARG A 76 -5.07 11.59 -2.42
N PRO A 77 -4.56 10.35 -2.56
CA PRO A 77 -3.13 10.11 -2.72
C PRO A 77 -2.53 10.95 -3.86
N THR A 78 -1.36 11.55 -3.60
CA THR A 78 -0.69 12.40 -4.60
C THR A 78 0.16 11.56 -5.57
N ARG A 79 0.38 12.08 -6.78
CA ARG A 79 1.22 11.41 -7.78
C ARG A 79 2.69 11.45 -7.32
N ILE A 80 3.36 10.30 -7.36
CA ILE A 80 4.81 10.20 -7.17
C ILE A 80 5.47 10.72 -8.45
N VAL A 81 6.34 11.72 -8.31
CA VAL A 81 7.09 12.34 -9.41
C VAL A 81 8.53 12.46 -8.96
N HIS A 82 9.45 12.02 -9.81
CA HIS A 82 10.87 12.11 -9.54
C HIS A 82 11.58 12.99 -10.58
N PRO A 83 12.72 13.63 -10.26
CA PRO A 83 13.49 14.41 -11.23
C PRO A 83 13.89 13.60 -12.46
N GLU A 84 14.18 12.30 -12.28
CA GLU A 84 14.59 11.37 -13.35
C GLU A 84 13.46 11.13 -14.36
N ASP A 85 12.19 11.34 -14.01
CA ASP A 85 11.06 11.14 -14.93
C ASP A 85 11.16 12.05 -16.15
N ARG A 86 11.69 13.27 -15.96
CA ARG A 86 11.94 14.21 -17.06
C ARG A 86 13.11 13.73 -17.92
N LEU A 87 14.21 13.31 -17.29
CA LEU A 87 15.40 12.82 -17.98
C LEU A 87 15.08 11.59 -18.82
N ARG A 88 14.31 10.64 -18.29
CA ARG A 88 13.82 9.46 -19.03
C ARG A 88 12.99 9.87 -20.24
N GLN A 89 12.05 10.80 -20.07
CA GLN A 89 11.22 11.27 -21.19
C GLN A 89 12.06 11.89 -22.31
N GLU A 90 13.02 12.75 -21.96
CA GLU A 90 13.93 13.37 -22.92
C GLU A 90 14.78 12.30 -23.62
N PHE A 91 15.37 11.37 -22.85
CA PHE A 91 16.22 10.30 -23.38
C PHE A 91 15.48 9.40 -24.38
N TYR A 92 14.31 8.85 -24.02
CA TYR A 92 13.58 7.91 -24.89
C TYR A 92 12.89 8.60 -26.07
N ARG A 93 12.62 9.90 -25.98
CA ARG A 93 12.16 10.69 -27.13
C ARG A 93 13.25 10.79 -28.19
N ASP A 94 14.49 11.03 -27.76
CA ASP A 94 15.62 11.23 -28.66
C ASP A 94 16.17 9.86 -29.17
N HIS A 95 15.90 8.77 -28.45
CA HIS A 95 16.30 7.39 -28.80
C HIS A 95 15.09 6.43 -28.88
N PRO A 96 14.16 6.58 -29.84
CA PRO A 96 12.93 5.77 -29.87
C PRO A 96 13.19 4.25 -29.95
N TRP A 97 14.25 3.84 -30.65
CA TRP A 97 14.61 2.42 -30.81
C TRP A 97 15.20 1.79 -29.56
N GLU A 98 15.57 2.57 -28.53
CA GLU A 98 15.98 1.99 -27.25
C GLU A 98 14.80 1.26 -26.57
N LEU A 99 13.56 1.70 -26.82
CA LEU A 99 12.35 1.03 -26.33
C LEU A 99 12.12 -0.36 -26.94
N ALA A 100 12.72 -0.64 -28.11
CA ALA A 100 12.63 -1.97 -28.74
C ALA A 100 13.54 -3.00 -28.06
N ARG A 101 14.48 -2.58 -27.19
CA ARG A 101 15.39 -3.49 -26.50
C ARG A 101 14.65 -4.21 -25.37
N PRO A 102 14.65 -5.56 -25.33
CA PRO A 102 13.99 -6.31 -24.26
C PRO A 102 14.58 -5.98 -22.88
N LYS A 103 13.72 -5.49 -21.98
CA LYS A 103 14.06 -5.14 -20.59
C LYS A 103 13.37 -6.10 -19.62
N LEU A 104 14.13 -6.67 -18.69
CA LEU A 104 13.58 -7.42 -17.56
C LEU A 104 13.16 -6.44 -16.47
N VAL A 105 11.86 -6.42 -16.14
CA VAL A 105 11.29 -5.56 -15.07
C VAL A 105 11.14 -6.33 -13.75
N LEU A 106 11.20 -7.67 -13.80
CA LEU A 106 11.17 -8.50 -12.61
C LEU A 106 12.41 -8.27 -11.75
N GLU A 107 12.21 -7.89 -10.49
CA GLU A 107 13.25 -7.83 -9.48
C GLU A 107 13.53 -9.23 -8.90
N LEU A 108 14.79 -9.52 -8.58
CA LEU A 108 15.19 -10.81 -7.99
C LEU A 108 15.08 -10.77 -6.46
N ASP A 109 15.81 -9.84 -5.82
CA ASP A 109 15.89 -9.67 -4.36
C ASP A 109 15.53 -8.27 -3.87
N GLY A 110 15.35 -7.30 -4.78
CA GLY A 110 15.09 -5.89 -4.49
C GLY A 110 16.30 -5.14 -3.89
N GLN A 111 17.51 -5.70 -3.94
CA GLN A 111 18.72 -5.13 -3.33
C GLN A 111 19.74 -4.62 -4.34
N ASP A 112 19.39 -4.61 -5.62
CA ASP A 112 20.20 -4.11 -6.72
C ASP A 112 20.75 -2.68 -6.47
N ALA A 113 19.94 -1.80 -5.87
CA ALA A 113 20.31 -0.44 -5.53
C ALA A 113 21.52 -0.35 -4.59
N ARG A 114 21.77 -1.36 -3.75
CA ARG A 114 22.88 -1.36 -2.78
C ARG A 114 24.25 -1.49 -3.43
N MET A 115 24.31 -2.12 -4.61
CA MET A 115 25.57 -2.35 -5.34
C MET A 115 25.82 -1.30 -6.43
N ARG A 116 24.90 -0.35 -6.60
CA ARG A 116 25.00 0.70 -7.62
C ARG A 116 25.83 1.86 -7.08
N ASP A 117 26.99 2.06 -7.69
CA ASP A 117 27.87 3.18 -7.42
C ASP A 117 28.07 3.99 -8.71
N TRP A 118 27.19 4.98 -8.90
CA TRP A 118 27.17 5.82 -10.11
C TRP A 118 28.42 6.68 -10.29
N SER A 119 29.26 6.83 -9.26
CA SER A 119 30.54 7.54 -9.37
C SER A 119 31.57 6.78 -10.24
N LYS A 120 31.41 5.46 -10.39
CA LYS A 120 32.31 4.59 -11.18
C LYS A 120 31.95 4.50 -12.66
N GLY A 121 30.84 5.11 -13.08
CA GLY A 121 30.37 5.16 -14.47
C GLY A 121 29.12 4.33 -14.75
N LEU A 122 28.80 4.14 -16.02
CA LEU A 122 27.52 3.57 -16.48
C LEU A 122 27.44 2.04 -16.31
N ARG A 123 28.56 1.32 -16.26
CA ARG A 123 28.55 -0.13 -16.08
C ARG A 123 28.44 -0.44 -14.59
N GLN A 124 27.39 -1.13 -14.19
CA GLN A 124 27.09 -1.47 -12.80
C GLN A 124 26.91 -2.99 -12.68
N PRO A 125 27.37 -3.63 -11.59
CA PRO A 125 27.16 -5.05 -11.35
C PRO A 125 25.67 -5.43 -11.43
N GLY A 126 25.37 -6.57 -12.04
CA GLY A 126 24.00 -7.11 -12.11
C GLY A 126 23.02 -6.34 -13.02
N MET A 127 23.43 -5.24 -13.65
CA MET A 127 22.51 -4.38 -14.42
C MET A 127 22.94 -4.20 -15.87
N LYS A 128 22.06 -4.62 -16.80
CA LYS A 128 22.23 -4.38 -18.25
C LYS A 128 22.37 -2.89 -18.54
N LEU A 129 23.14 -2.54 -19.58
CA LEU A 129 23.23 -1.16 -20.07
C LEU A 129 21.92 -0.78 -20.78
N SER A 130 21.32 0.32 -20.36
CA SER A 130 20.04 0.85 -20.86
C SER A 130 19.99 2.36 -20.65
N GLY A 131 18.99 3.02 -21.23
CA GLY A 131 18.69 4.45 -21.03
C GLY A 131 18.27 4.88 -19.62
N GLU A 132 18.32 3.98 -18.64
CA GLU A 132 18.09 4.30 -17.22
C GLU A 132 19.35 4.87 -16.54
N LYS A 133 20.50 4.84 -17.23
CA LYS A 133 21.82 5.16 -16.69
C LYS A 133 22.35 6.48 -17.22
#